data_AF-A0A2P4Y8K8-F1
#
_entry.id   AF-A0A2P4Y8K8-F1
#
_cell.length_a   1.000
_cell.length_b   1.000
_cell.length_c   1.000
_cell.angle_alpha   90.00
_cell.angle_beta   90.00
_cell.angle_gamma   90.00
#
_symmetry.space_group_name_H-M   'P 1'
#
loop_
_entity.id
_entity.type
_entity.pdbx_description
1 polymer ?
#
loop_
_entity_poly.entity_id
_entity_poly.type
_entity_poly.pdbx_seq_one_letter_code
_entity_poly.pdbx_strand_id
1 'polypeptide(L)'
;MPYQVNQAGLVGDGDEERTGMSSLSKVAAKVVTSRNRKSLERAITSSLDIGKHPRLVFASFKLDATGVKLDDTPLFLHWLNYVERYRRNHIDFSDFGMLQFLRKSNSDETLVELFQSIRQVPEMKKIADTLQRNLYWYSENGYKIMESVWLKSRVSPEEVFNIFLLRSESLERSSTFSDWLRYMKLFRKEYGADSFSDLHLIDLLSKANYRVEAQLGIFMQKLKGNPEFETLAESVQKTLFHKWIHNKHDINPKTFGDLLVNPGGEWKSLLMLPKTDARFKTLEGYTLQYAVELRGKSVKENVKKLFDGDNPEAALALAMNS
;
A
#
# COMPACT_ATOMS: atom_id res chain seq x y z
N MET A 1 -11.55 44.95 38.13
CA MET A 1 -10.27 44.38 38.61
C MET A 1 -9.91 43.20 37.71
N PRO A 2 -8.68 43.18 37.17
CA PRO A 2 -8.23 42.18 36.20
C PRO A 2 -7.53 41.02 36.91
N TYR A 3 -7.68 39.79 36.40
CA TYR A 3 -6.83 38.68 36.80
C TYR A 3 -5.71 38.49 35.78
N GLN A 4 -4.50 38.48 36.33
CA GLN A 4 -3.22 38.56 35.67
C GLN A 4 -2.82 37.26 34.97
N VAL A 5 -2.10 37.46 33.87
CA VAL A 5 -1.22 36.49 33.22
C VAL A 5 -0.14 36.06 34.21
N ASN A 6 0.08 34.76 34.36
CA ASN A 6 1.33 34.22 34.87
C ASN A 6 1.81 33.10 33.93
N GLN A 7 2.87 33.42 33.20
CA GLN A 7 3.82 32.44 32.66
C GLN A 7 4.54 31.79 33.85
N ALA A 8 4.51 30.46 33.94
CA ALA A 8 5.40 29.72 34.80
C ALA A 8 5.76 28.38 34.15
N GLY A 9 7.06 28.20 33.90
CA GLY A 9 7.72 26.94 34.20
C GLY A 9 7.58 25.81 33.18
N LEU A 10 8.25 25.96 32.04
CA LEU A 10 8.79 24.84 31.29
C LEU A 10 9.91 24.18 32.12
N VAL A 11 9.58 23.15 32.92
CA VAL A 11 10.44 21.99 33.18
C VAL A 11 9.51 20.83 33.57
N GLY A 12 9.18 20.02 32.59
CA GLY A 12 8.51 18.73 32.76
C GLY A 12 9.26 17.73 31.92
N ASP A 13 10.14 17.00 32.59
CA ASP A 13 10.92 15.90 32.09
C ASP A 13 10.00 14.91 31.38
N GLY A 14 10.15 14.83 30.07
CA GLY A 14 9.33 14.03 29.17
C GLY A 14 10.25 13.25 28.27
N ASP A 15 10.87 12.23 28.84
CA ASP A 15 11.43 11.08 28.13
C ASP A 15 10.31 10.40 27.32
N GLU A 16 9.89 11.04 26.23
CA GLU A 16 9.19 10.36 25.14
C GLU A 16 10.24 9.66 24.30
N GLU A 17 10.53 8.43 24.75
CA GLU A 17 11.07 7.33 23.98
C GLU A 17 10.58 7.37 22.52
N ARG A 18 11.37 7.97 21.63
CA ARG A 18 11.33 7.73 20.17
C ARG A 18 11.83 6.30 19.92
N THR A 19 11.03 5.32 20.31
CA THR A 19 11.22 3.92 19.92
C THR A 19 11.03 3.83 18.39
N GLY A 20 12.09 3.43 17.66
CA GLY A 20 11.94 3.17 16.22
C GLY A 20 13.18 3.19 15.33
N MET A 21 14.37 3.53 15.83
CA MET A 21 15.58 3.34 15.02
C MET A 21 16.04 1.88 15.09
N SER A 22 16.03 1.18 13.95
CA SER A 22 16.55 -0.20 13.84
C SER A 22 18.01 -0.28 14.28
N SER A 23 18.44 -1.45 14.78
CA SER A 23 19.83 -1.72 15.11
C SER A 23 20.74 -1.43 13.92
N LEU A 24 20.33 -1.82 12.69
CA LEU A 24 21.04 -1.48 11.46
C LEU A 24 21.16 0.02 11.21
N SER A 25 20.12 0.84 11.43
CA SER A 25 20.21 2.29 11.26
C SER A 25 21.16 2.93 12.29
N LYS A 26 21.17 2.42 13.53
CA LYS A 26 22.11 2.84 14.58
C LYS A 26 23.54 2.42 14.28
N VAL A 27 23.73 1.20 13.78
CA VAL A 27 25.04 0.60 13.48
C VAL A 27 25.61 1.18 12.18
N ALA A 28 24.81 1.39 11.13
CA ALA A 28 25.23 2.07 9.91
C ALA A 28 25.66 3.52 10.17
N ALA A 29 25.02 4.20 11.12
CA ALA A 29 25.43 5.53 11.56
C ALA A 29 26.71 5.52 12.43
N LYS A 30 26.94 4.45 13.22
CA LYS A 30 28.08 4.33 14.15
C LYS A 30 29.32 3.67 13.56
N VAL A 31 29.20 2.83 12.55
CA VAL A 31 30.29 1.98 12.07
C VAL A 31 30.60 2.29 10.61
N VAL A 32 31.65 3.08 10.42
CA VAL A 32 32.88 2.75 9.68
C VAL A 32 33.71 4.04 9.70
N THR A 33 34.79 4.07 10.49
CA THR A 33 35.73 5.19 10.42
C THR A 33 36.30 5.30 9.00
N SER A 34 36.57 6.52 8.54
CA SER A 34 36.93 6.81 7.13
C SER A 34 38.08 5.95 6.57
N ARG A 35 39.01 5.52 7.42
CA ARG A 35 40.15 4.66 7.08
C ARG A 35 39.75 3.20 6.79
N ASN A 36 38.78 2.65 7.52
CA ASN A 36 38.26 1.30 7.31
C ASN A 36 37.30 1.21 6.12
N ARG A 37 36.62 2.33 5.77
CA ARG A 37 35.77 2.40 4.57
C ARG A 37 36.56 2.16 3.29
N LYS A 38 37.73 2.80 3.18
CA LYS A 38 38.59 2.69 1.99
C LYS A 38 39.22 1.30 1.83
N SER A 39 39.53 0.58 2.92
CA SER A 39 40.04 -0.79 2.80
C SER A 39 38.92 -1.75 2.41
N LEU A 40 37.73 -1.59 2.98
CA LEU A 40 36.56 -2.41 2.64
C LEU A 40 36.15 -2.24 1.17
N GLU A 41 36.07 -1.00 0.68
CA GLU A 41 35.77 -0.74 -0.73
C GLU A 41 36.82 -1.31 -1.69
N ARG A 42 38.11 -1.30 -1.31
CA ARG A 42 39.16 -1.96 -2.09
C ARG A 42 38.98 -3.47 -2.12
N ALA A 43 38.62 -4.10 -1.00
CA ALA A 43 38.37 -5.53 -0.93
C ALA A 43 37.12 -5.94 -1.76
N ILE A 44 36.06 -5.13 -1.71
CA ILE A 44 34.86 -5.29 -2.54
C ILE A 44 35.20 -5.18 -4.02
N THR A 45 35.97 -4.15 -4.41
CA THR A 45 36.36 -3.93 -5.80
C THR A 45 37.24 -5.07 -6.31
N SER A 46 38.27 -5.46 -5.56
CA SER A 46 39.12 -6.61 -5.91
C SER A 46 38.33 -7.91 -6.03
N SER A 47 37.32 -8.13 -5.19
CA SER A 47 36.44 -9.31 -5.29
C SER A 47 35.57 -9.29 -6.54
N LEU A 48 35.08 -8.11 -6.94
CA LEU A 48 34.32 -7.93 -8.19
C LEU A 48 35.20 -8.14 -9.43
N ASP A 49 36.43 -7.63 -9.42
CA ASP A 49 37.38 -7.73 -10.55
C ASP A 49 37.67 -9.20 -10.92
N ILE A 50 37.73 -10.08 -9.92
CA ILE A 50 37.94 -11.52 -10.12
C ILE A 50 36.64 -12.32 -10.20
N GLY A 51 35.47 -11.67 -10.20
CA GLY A 51 34.17 -12.33 -10.25
C GLY A 51 33.92 -13.29 -9.07
N LYS A 52 34.35 -12.93 -7.85
CA LYS A 52 34.23 -13.81 -6.69
C LYS A 52 32.76 -14.09 -6.34
N HIS A 53 32.33 -15.34 -6.36
CA HIS A 53 30.92 -15.66 -6.11
C HIS A 53 30.41 -15.09 -4.77
N PRO A 54 29.19 -14.51 -4.68
CA PRO A 54 28.70 -13.82 -3.49
C PRO A 54 28.73 -14.63 -2.19
N ARG A 55 28.50 -15.95 -2.26
CA ARG A 55 28.64 -16.87 -1.11
C ARG A 55 30.05 -16.84 -0.48
N LEU A 56 31.10 -16.74 -1.31
CA LEU A 56 32.48 -16.67 -0.83
C LEU A 56 32.79 -15.32 -0.21
N VAL A 57 32.16 -14.25 -0.70
CA VAL A 57 32.28 -12.92 -0.10
C VAL A 57 31.56 -12.87 1.25
N PHE A 58 30.37 -13.49 1.35
CA PHE A 58 29.64 -13.63 2.62
C PHE A 58 30.50 -14.26 3.72
N ALA A 59 31.12 -15.39 3.42
CA ALA A 59 32.04 -16.08 4.33
C ALA A 59 33.29 -15.24 4.65
N SER A 60 33.84 -14.51 3.67
CA SER A 60 35.00 -13.64 3.91
C SER A 60 34.69 -12.47 4.85
N PHE A 61 33.43 -12.04 4.90
CA PHE A 61 32.94 -11.05 5.87
C PHE A 61 32.57 -11.67 7.22
N LYS A 62 32.76 -13.00 7.37
CA LYS A 62 32.41 -13.78 8.57
C LYS A 62 30.93 -13.66 8.94
N LEU A 63 30.07 -13.47 7.96
CA LEU A 63 28.63 -13.35 8.16
C LEU A 63 27.94 -14.71 8.41
N ASP A 64 28.67 -15.82 8.19
CA ASP A 64 28.28 -17.20 8.49
C ASP A 64 28.80 -17.70 9.85
N ALA A 65 29.51 -16.86 10.61
CA ALA A 65 30.03 -17.26 11.91
C ALA A 65 28.91 -17.44 12.94
N THR A 66 29.03 -18.46 13.78
CA THR A 66 28.06 -18.78 14.83
C THR A 66 27.81 -17.60 15.75
N GLY A 67 26.53 -17.27 15.99
CA GLY A 67 26.11 -16.18 16.87
C GLY A 67 26.13 -14.78 16.22
N VAL A 68 26.54 -14.66 14.95
CA VAL A 68 26.44 -13.39 14.21
C VAL A 68 24.98 -13.10 13.87
N LYS A 69 24.51 -11.92 14.27
CA LYS A 69 23.24 -11.34 13.85
C LYS A 69 23.44 -10.42 12.65
N LEU A 70 22.77 -10.72 11.55
CA LEU A 70 22.95 -9.98 10.29
C LEU A 70 22.45 -8.53 10.37
N ASP A 71 21.44 -8.29 11.20
CA ASP A 71 20.84 -6.99 11.51
C ASP A 71 21.63 -6.15 12.53
N ASP A 72 22.68 -6.72 13.14
CA ASP A 72 23.62 -5.98 13.99
C ASP A 72 24.95 -5.69 13.29
N THR A 73 25.07 -6.05 12.00
CA THR A 73 26.34 -6.04 11.27
C THR A 73 26.27 -5.18 9.99
N PRO A 74 27.04 -4.07 9.89
CA PRO A 74 27.02 -3.22 8.70
C PRO A 74 27.64 -3.92 7.48
N LEU A 75 28.47 -4.95 7.70
CA LEU A 75 29.05 -5.77 6.62
C LEU A 75 27.97 -6.53 5.83
N PHE A 76 26.80 -6.81 6.42
CA PHE A 76 25.70 -7.42 5.68
C PHE A 76 25.17 -6.48 4.59
N LEU A 77 25.07 -5.18 4.88
CA LEU A 77 24.68 -4.16 3.89
C LEU A 77 25.72 -4.04 2.76
N HIS A 78 27.00 -4.12 3.10
CA HIS A 78 28.08 -4.15 2.10
C HIS A 78 28.03 -5.41 1.24
N TRP A 79 27.68 -6.56 1.82
CA TRP A 79 27.48 -7.79 1.07
C TRP A 79 26.27 -7.70 0.12
N LEU A 80 25.15 -7.11 0.55
CA LEU A 80 24.01 -6.85 -0.32
C LEU A 80 24.39 -5.93 -1.50
N ASN A 81 25.16 -4.86 -1.23
CA ASN A 81 25.68 -4.00 -2.29
C ASN A 81 26.62 -4.75 -3.25
N TYR A 82 27.48 -5.61 -2.70
CA TYR A 82 28.34 -6.49 -3.49
C TYR A 82 27.51 -7.38 -4.43
N VAL A 83 26.46 -8.02 -3.91
CA VAL A 83 25.55 -8.87 -4.69
C VAL A 83 24.93 -8.09 -5.86
N GLU A 84 24.42 -6.88 -5.61
CA GLU A 84 23.85 -6.02 -6.65
C GLU A 84 24.88 -5.59 -7.70
N ARG A 85 26.13 -5.35 -7.32
CA ARG A 85 27.22 -5.01 -8.26
C ARG A 85 27.66 -6.23 -9.07
N TYR A 86 27.77 -7.39 -8.42
CA TYR A 86 28.12 -8.66 -9.04
C TYR A 86 27.11 -9.03 -10.15
N ARG A 87 25.81 -8.95 -9.84
CA ARG A 87 24.72 -9.29 -10.77
C ARG A 87 24.64 -8.44 -12.04
N ARG A 88 25.33 -7.29 -12.10
CA ARG A 88 25.36 -6.46 -13.32
C ARG A 88 26.14 -7.10 -14.46
N ASN A 89 27.14 -7.91 -14.12
CA ASN A 89 28.03 -8.56 -15.09
C ASN A 89 27.90 -10.09 -15.06
N HIS A 90 27.10 -10.64 -14.13
CA HIS A 90 26.96 -12.06 -13.91
C HIS A 90 25.48 -12.42 -13.69
N ILE A 91 25.02 -13.48 -14.36
CA ILE A 91 23.60 -13.93 -14.29
C ILE A 91 23.34 -14.92 -13.14
N ASP A 92 24.39 -15.39 -12.46
CA ASP A 92 24.28 -16.30 -11.33
C ASP A 92 23.92 -15.56 -10.04
N PHE A 93 23.38 -16.32 -9.07
CA PHE A 93 22.94 -15.81 -7.77
C PHE A 93 21.73 -14.85 -7.81
N SER A 94 20.62 -15.29 -8.40
CA SER A 94 19.34 -14.56 -8.46
C SER A 94 18.76 -14.17 -7.09
N ASP A 95 17.73 -13.32 -7.06
CA ASP A 95 17.04 -12.94 -5.81
C ASP A 95 16.49 -14.17 -5.07
N PHE A 96 15.90 -15.11 -5.81
CA PHE A 96 15.47 -16.39 -5.26
C PHE A 96 16.67 -17.19 -4.71
N GLY A 97 17.77 -17.26 -5.46
CA GLY A 97 18.98 -17.97 -5.01
C GLY A 97 19.61 -17.35 -3.75
N MET A 98 19.55 -16.03 -3.61
CA MET A 98 19.97 -15.30 -2.42
C MET A 98 19.04 -15.58 -1.23
N LEU A 99 17.72 -15.51 -1.43
CA LEU A 99 16.75 -15.85 -0.39
C LEU A 99 16.97 -17.28 0.11
N GLN A 100 17.06 -18.26 -0.81
CA GLN A 100 17.31 -19.66 -0.45
C GLN A 100 18.65 -19.86 0.26
N PHE A 101 19.68 -19.09 -0.12
CA PHE A 101 20.95 -19.11 0.59
C PHE A 101 20.81 -18.62 2.04
N LEU A 102 20.12 -17.51 2.27
CA LEU A 102 19.89 -16.97 3.62
C LEU A 102 19.01 -17.90 4.48
N ARG A 103 18.01 -18.56 3.89
CA ARG A 103 17.13 -19.53 4.56
C ARG A 103 17.84 -20.79 5.08
N LYS A 104 19.07 -21.08 4.62
CA LYS A 104 19.84 -22.23 5.14
C LYS A 104 20.19 -22.13 6.62
N SER A 105 20.25 -20.91 7.14
CA SER A 105 20.71 -20.65 8.51
C SER A 105 19.81 -19.67 9.27
N ASN A 106 18.69 -19.26 8.66
CA ASN A 106 17.74 -18.32 9.25
C ASN A 106 16.32 -18.82 9.01
N SER A 107 15.46 -18.74 10.03
CA SER A 107 14.03 -19.00 9.85
C SER A 107 13.38 -17.87 9.05
N ASP A 108 12.19 -18.11 8.52
CA ASP A 108 11.45 -17.09 7.78
C ASP A 108 11.11 -15.90 8.69
N GLU A 109 10.83 -16.13 9.98
CA GLU A 109 10.61 -15.08 10.98
C GLU A 109 11.84 -14.17 11.11
N THR A 110 13.03 -14.75 11.28
CA THR A 110 14.29 -13.99 11.35
C THR A 110 14.51 -13.17 10.08
N LEU A 111 14.19 -13.73 8.91
CA LEU A 111 14.35 -13.03 7.64
C LEU A 111 13.36 -11.88 7.45
N VAL A 112 12.12 -12.01 7.91
CA VAL A 112 11.16 -10.89 7.91
C VAL A 112 11.71 -9.70 8.70
N GLU A 113 12.17 -9.95 9.93
CA GLU A 113 12.70 -8.90 10.81
C GLU A 113 13.98 -8.26 10.23
N LEU A 114 14.86 -9.09 9.68
CA LEU A 114 16.07 -8.64 9.00
C LEU A 114 15.74 -7.76 7.80
N PHE A 115 14.87 -8.21 6.89
CA PHE A 115 14.51 -7.45 5.69
C PHE A 115 13.79 -6.15 6.05
N GLN A 116 12.95 -6.15 7.09
CA GLN A 116 12.35 -4.92 7.58
C GLN A 116 13.39 -3.96 8.17
N SER A 117 14.38 -4.46 8.90
CA SER A 117 15.46 -3.64 9.47
C SER A 117 16.32 -2.99 8.38
N ILE A 118 16.60 -3.74 7.30
CA ILE A 118 17.34 -3.24 6.13
C ILE A 118 16.55 -2.17 5.39
N ARG A 119 15.23 -2.34 5.30
CA ARG A 119 14.33 -1.38 4.63
C ARG A 119 14.38 0.03 5.24
N GLN A 120 14.78 0.13 6.51
CA GLN A 120 14.97 1.42 7.20
C GLN A 120 16.23 2.18 6.73
N VAL A 121 17.10 1.54 5.95
CA VAL A 121 18.25 2.18 5.31
C VAL A 121 17.81 2.62 3.90
N PRO A 122 17.77 3.94 3.60
CA PRO A 122 17.20 4.45 2.34
C PRO A 122 17.78 3.80 1.07
N GLU A 123 19.10 3.59 1.04
CA GLU A 123 19.81 2.99 -0.11
C GLU A 123 19.47 1.51 -0.30
N MET A 124 18.90 0.85 0.71
CA MET A 124 18.61 -0.58 0.72
C MET A 124 17.11 -0.88 0.60
N LYS A 125 16.26 0.15 0.54
CA LYS A 125 14.80 0.01 0.45
C LYS A 125 14.39 -0.91 -0.71
N LYS A 126 14.98 -0.71 -1.90
CA LYS A 126 14.66 -1.50 -3.10
C LYS A 126 14.97 -2.99 -2.94
N ILE A 127 16.15 -3.34 -2.43
CA ILE A 127 16.53 -4.76 -2.25
C ILE A 127 15.73 -5.40 -1.12
N ALA A 128 15.45 -4.66 -0.04
CA ALA A 128 14.59 -5.11 1.04
C ALA A 128 13.16 -5.41 0.55
N ASP A 129 12.55 -4.50 -0.21
CA ASP A 129 11.21 -4.69 -0.78
C ASP A 129 11.17 -5.96 -1.68
N THR A 130 12.22 -6.19 -2.47
CA THR A 130 12.36 -7.41 -3.29
C THR A 130 12.49 -8.67 -2.45
N LEU A 131 13.29 -8.65 -1.39
CA LEU A 131 13.45 -9.78 -0.49
C LEU A 131 12.16 -10.10 0.29
N GLN A 132 11.46 -9.07 0.77
CA GLN A 132 10.15 -9.22 1.41
C GLN A 132 9.13 -9.84 0.45
N ARG A 133 9.03 -9.34 -0.77
CA ARG A 133 8.11 -9.88 -1.78
C ARG A 133 8.45 -11.33 -2.15
N ASN A 134 9.72 -11.68 -2.30
CA ASN A 134 10.11 -13.08 -2.52
C ASN A 134 9.71 -13.95 -1.32
N LEU A 135 9.93 -13.47 -0.10
CA LEU A 135 9.55 -14.23 1.10
C LEU A 135 8.04 -14.46 1.15
N TYR A 136 7.22 -13.47 0.79
CA TYR A 136 5.77 -13.64 0.61
C TYR A 136 5.42 -14.79 -0.35
N TRP A 137 6.07 -14.86 -1.52
CA TRP A 137 5.76 -15.88 -2.54
C TRP A 137 6.27 -17.28 -2.19
N TYR A 138 7.33 -17.40 -1.40
CA TYR A 138 8.04 -18.68 -1.16
C TYR A 138 7.96 -19.19 0.28
N SER A 139 7.14 -18.55 1.12
CA SER A 139 6.92 -18.96 2.52
C SER A 139 5.43 -19.17 2.77
N GLU A 140 5.09 -20.33 3.35
CA GLU A 140 3.73 -20.68 3.73
C GLU A 140 3.18 -19.76 4.84
N ASN A 141 4.04 -19.30 5.75
CA ASN A 141 3.66 -18.43 6.88
C ASN A 141 4.22 -17.01 6.77
N GLY A 142 5.02 -16.71 5.73
CA GLY A 142 5.74 -15.44 5.58
C GLY A 142 4.81 -14.23 5.62
N TYR A 143 3.66 -14.29 4.94
CA TYR A 143 2.71 -13.18 4.90
C TYR A 143 2.22 -12.77 6.30
N LYS A 144 1.79 -13.73 7.13
CA LYS A 144 1.26 -13.45 8.47
C LYS A 144 2.32 -12.84 9.39
N ILE A 145 3.56 -13.30 9.27
CA ILE A 145 4.67 -12.75 10.04
C ILE A 145 4.99 -11.33 9.54
N MET A 146 5.07 -11.14 8.22
CA MET A 146 5.31 -9.84 7.58
C MET A 146 4.26 -8.81 7.99
N GLU A 147 2.98 -9.15 7.95
CA GLU A 147 1.89 -8.31 8.42
C GLU A 147 2.13 -7.81 9.86
N SER A 148 2.50 -8.70 10.77
CA SER A 148 2.77 -8.32 12.17
C SER A 148 3.97 -7.39 12.31
N VAL A 149 5.04 -7.62 11.53
CA VAL A 149 6.27 -6.82 11.56
C VAL A 149 6.05 -5.45 10.90
N TRP A 150 5.32 -5.41 9.79
CA TRP A 150 4.92 -4.17 9.13
C TRP A 150 4.05 -3.31 10.01
N LEU A 151 3.05 -3.91 10.68
CA LEU A 151 2.18 -3.19 11.61
C LEU A 151 3.01 -2.59 12.74
N LYS A 152 3.83 -3.38 13.45
CA LYS A 152 4.73 -2.89 14.51
C LYS A 152 5.66 -1.78 14.02
N SER A 153 6.15 -1.88 12.79
CA SER A 153 7.04 -0.89 12.18
C SER A 153 6.31 0.30 11.53
N ARG A 154 4.99 0.37 11.64
CA ARG A 154 4.13 1.39 11.02
C ARG A 154 4.36 1.57 9.51
N VAL A 155 4.61 0.47 8.79
CA VAL A 155 4.70 0.53 7.32
C VAL A 155 3.32 0.90 6.78
N SER A 156 3.19 2.00 6.06
CA SER A 156 1.87 2.45 5.61
C SER A 156 1.25 1.47 4.59
N PRO A 157 -0.09 1.41 4.46
CA PRO A 157 -0.71 0.62 3.41
C PRO A 157 -0.21 0.97 2.01
N GLU A 158 0.09 2.24 1.70
CA GLU A 158 0.71 2.62 0.42
C GLU A 158 2.09 2.01 0.23
N GLU A 159 2.91 1.93 1.28
CA GLU A 159 4.21 1.27 1.21
C GLU A 159 4.10 -0.23 0.96
N VAL A 160 3.16 -0.93 1.63
CA VAL A 160 2.91 -2.35 1.37
C VAL A 160 2.36 -2.56 -0.06
N PHE A 161 1.52 -1.64 -0.55
CA PHE A 161 1.05 -1.65 -1.93
C PHE A 161 2.20 -1.62 -2.94
N ASN A 162 3.23 -0.81 -2.64
CA ASN A 162 4.43 -0.71 -3.47
C ASN A 162 5.36 -1.92 -3.30
N ILE A 163 5.50 -2.48 -2.10
CA ILE A 163 6.27 -3.73 -1.88
C ILE A 163 5.72 -4.85 -2.76
N PHE A 164 4.40 -4.97 -2.88
CA PHE A 164 3.75 -5.97 -3.71
C PHE A 164 3.60 -5.60 -5.19
N LEU A 165 4.07 -4.42 -5.61
CA LEU A 165 4.00 -3.97 -7.01
C LEU A 165 2.58 -4.01 -7.60
N LEU A 166 1.55 -3.75 -6.77
CA LEU A 166 0.13 -3.86 -7.15
C LEU A 166 -0.32 -2.86 -8.23
N ARG A 167 0.53 -1.88 -8.59
CA ARG A 167 0.32 -1.01 -9.77
C ARG A 167 0.42 -1.76 -11.09
N SER A 168 1.07 -2.91 -11.11
CA SER A 168 1.31 -3.71 -12.31
C SER A 168 0.36 -4.91 -12.43
N GLU A 169 -0.60 -5.05 -11.50
CA GLU A 169 -1.49 -6.20 -11.41
C GLU A 169 -2.93 -5.89 -11.80
N SER A 170 -3.64 -6.91 -12.28
CA SER A 170 -5.10 -6.88 -12.37
C SER A 170 -5.70 -7.05 -10.97
N LEU A 171 -6.03 -5.94 -10.31
CA LEU A 171 -6.53 -5.94 -8.92
C LEU A 171 -7.79 -6.81 -8.73
N GLU A 172 -8.65 -6.90 -9.75
CA GLU A 172 -9.90 -7.66 -9.71
C GLU A 172 -9.69 -9.17 -9.49
N ARG A 173 -8.50 -9.70 -9.80
CA ARG A 173 -8.19 -11.13 -9.72
C ARG A 173 -6.99 -11.42 -8.81
N SER A 174 -6.44 -10.41 -8.16
CA SER A 174 -5.22 -10.54 -7.36
C SER A 174 -5.56 -10.98 -5.93
N SER A 175 -5.09 -12.17 -5.55
CA SER A 175 -5.10 -12.61 -4.15
C SER A 175 -4.24 -11.71 -3.28
N THR A 176 -3.11 -11.22 -3.83
CA THR A 176 -2.21 -10.27 -3.15
C THR A 176 -2.87 -8.93 -2.90
N PHE A 177 -3.77 -8.47 -3.78
CA PHE A 177 -4.60 -7.30 -3.51
C PHE A 177 -5.58 -7.54 -2.35
N SER A 178 -6.16 -8.74 -2.25
CA SER A 178 -7.03 -9.09 -1.13
C SER A 178 -6.26 -9.12 0.20
N ASP A 179 -5.04 -9.67 0.20
CA ASP A 179 -4.14 -9.62 1.35
C ASP A 179 -3.82 -8.17 1.74
N TRP A 180 -3.47 -7.33 0.76
CA TRP A 180 -3.22 -5.91 1.00
C TRP A 180 -4.43 -5.17 1.60
N LEU A 181 -5.66 -5.47 1.16
CA LEU A 181 -6.87 -4.91 1.76
C LEU A 181 -7.03 -5.33 3.23
N ARG A 182 -6.68 -6.58 3.58
CA ARG A 182 -6.68 -7.05 4.98
C ARG A 182 -5.65 -6.30 5.80
N TYR A 183 -4.43 -6.15 5.29
CA TYR A 183 -3.38 -5.37 5.93
C TYR A 183 -3.83 -3.93 6.20
N MET A 184 -4.41 -3.27 5.19
CA MET A 184 -4.95 -1.92 5.32
C MET A 184 -6.04 -1.82 6.39
N LYS A 185 -6.98 -2.78 6.45
CA LYS A 185 -8.02 -2.83 7.49
C LYS A 185 -7.41 -2.98 8.88
N LEU A 186 -6.39 -3.82 9.03
CA LEU A 186 -5.66 -3.99 10.30
C LEU A 186 -4.90 -2.74 10.70
N PHE A 187 -4.23 -2.08 9.76
CA PHE A 187 -3.54 -0.82 9.99
C PHE A 187 -4.49 0.28 10.48
N ARG A 188 -5.66 0.45 9.84
CA ARG A 188 -6.70 1.39 10.27
C ARG A 188 -7.27 1.05 11.65
N LYS A 189 -7.37 -0.23 11.97
CA LYS A 189 -7.84 -0.69 13.30
C LYS A 189 -6.84 -0.30 14.40
N GLU A 190 -5.55 -0.44 14.13
CA GLU A 190 -4.48 -0.14 15.07
C GLU A 190 -4.23 1.37 15.24
N TYR A 191 -4.20 2.11 14.13
CA TYR A 191 -3.77 3.52 14.11
C TYR A 191 -4.90 4.52 13.86
N GLY A 192 -6.15 4.06 13.81
CA GLY A 192 -7.34 4.88 13.56
C GLY A 192 -7.71 4.96 12.08
N ALA A 193 -9.00 5.23 11.81
CA ALA A 193 -9.56 5.21 10.46
C ALA A 193 -8.89 6.23 9.51
N ASP A 194 -8.45 7.37 10.04
CA ASP A 194 -7.81 8.45 9.26
C ASP A 194 -6.35 8.18 8.90
N SER A 195 -5.70 7.20 9.57
CA SER A 195 -4.31 6.82 9.30
C SER A 195 -4.07 6.36 7.85
N PHE A 196 -5.13 5.88 7.19
CA PHE A 196 -5.16 5.65 5.76
C PHE A 196 -6.61 5.76 5.26
N SER A 197 -7.19 6.97 5.26
CA SER A 197 -8.60 7.21 4.93
C SER A 197 -9.06 6.66 3.56
N ASP A 198 -10.38 6.62 3.35
CA ASP A 198 -10.97 6.22 2.06
C ASP A 198 -10.55 7.17 0.92
N LEU A 199 -10.31 8.45 1.21
CA LEU A 199 -9.76 9.39 0.22
C LEU A 199 -8.34 9.02 -0.20
N HIS A 200 -7.47 8.63 0.74
CA HIS A 200 -6.13 8.13 0.42
C HIS A 200 -6.19 6.85 -0.43
N LEU A 201 -7.09 5.92 -0.10
CA LEU A 201 -7.32 4.72 -0.89
C LEU A 201 -7.78 5.05 -2.32
N ILE A 202 -8.76 5.96 -2.47
CA ILE A 202 -9.26 6.41 -3.78
C ILE A 202 -8.12 7.01 -4.61
N ASP A 203 -7.34 7.94 -4.04
CA ASP A 203 -6.22 8.58 -4.73
C ASP A 203 -5.16 7.57 -5.18
N LEU A 204 -4.78 6.65 -4.28
CA LEU A 204 -3.79 5.61 -4.58
C LEU A 204 -4.24 4.71 -5.74
N LEU A 205 -5.48 4.19 -5.69
CA LEU A 205 -5.99 3.27 -6.71
C LEU A 205 -6.28 3.97 -8.04
N SER A 206 -6.71 5.23 -8.01
CA SER A 206 -6.94 6.03 -9.22
C SER A 206 -5.63 6.31 -9.96
N LYS A 207 -4.57 6.66 -9.22
CA LYS A 207 -3.22 6.84 -9.80
C LYS A 207 -2.62 5.54 -10.32
N ALA A 208 -2.92 4.42 -9.67
CA ALA A 208 -2.36 3.11 -10.01
C ALA A 208 -3.01 2.48 -11.25
N ASN A 209 -4.33 2.26 -11.17
CA ASN A 209 -5.02 1.31 -12.06
C ASN A 209 -6.29 1.90 -12.70
N TYR A 210 -6.84 2.98 -12.15
CA TYR A 210 -8.12 3.55 -12.62
C TYR A 210 -7.96 5.01 -13.00
N ARG A 211 -7.27 5.26 -14.13
CA ARG A 211 -7.03 6.63 -14.65
C ARG A 211 -8.34 7.40 -14.85
N VAL A 212 -9.42 6.71 -15.21
CA VAL A 212 -10.79 7.24 -15.10
C VAL A 212 -11.32 6.88 -13.72
N GLU A 213 -11.15 7.78 -12.74
CA GLU A 213 -11.49 7.55 -11.34
C GLU A 213 -12.96 7.08 -11.12
N ALA A 214 -13.89 7.45 -12.01
CA ALA A 214 -15.28 6.96 -11.96
C ALA A 214 -15.37 5.41 -12.09
N GLN A 215 -14.44 4.77 -12.81
CA GLN A 215 -14.39 3.31 -12.95
C GLN A 215 -14.04 2.61 -11.63
N LEU A 216 -13.38 3.30 -10.69
CA LEU A 216 -13.19 2.80 -9.33
C LEU A 216 -14.54 2.53 -8.64
N GLY A 217 -15.58 3.33 -8.94
CA GLY A 217 -16.93 3.13 -8.43
C GLY A 217 -17.53 1.79 -8.85
N ILE A 218 -17.27 1.36 -10.09
CA ILE A 218 -17.70 0.04 -10.62
C ILE A 218 -16.93 -1.07 -9.93
N PHE A 219 -15.62 -0.91 -9.77
CA PHE A 219 -14.79 -1.88 -9.07
C PHE A 219 -15.27 -2.08 -7.63
N MET A 220 -15.50 -0.99 -6.89
CA MET A 220 -16.05 -1.06 -5.53
C MET A 220 -17.45 -1.67 -5.51
N GLN A 221 -18.30 -1.37 -6.50
CA GLN A 221 -19.62 -2.01 -6.62
C GLN A 221 -19.53 -3.53 -6.76
N LYS A 222 -18.56 -4.04 -7.55
CA LYS A 222 -18.32 -5.48 -7.65
C LYS A 222 -17.76 -6.04 -6.33
N LEU A 223 -16.83 -5.32 -5.69
CA LEU A 223 -16.20 -5.75 -4.44
C LEU A 223 -17.20 -5.91 -3.30
N LYS A 224 -18.35 -5.21 -3.34
CA LYS A 224 -19.46 -5.43 -2.40
C LYS A 224 -20.02 -6.85 -2.41
N GLY A 225 -19.82 -7.61 -3.50
CA GLY A 225 -20.18 -9.03 -3.56
C GLY A 225 -19.29 -9.94 -2.71
N ASN A 226 -18.18 -9.43 -2.17
CA ASN A 226 -17.34 -10.14 -1.21
C ASN A 226 -17.69 -9.70 0.23
N PRO A 227 -18.28 -10.58 1.07
CA PRO A 227 -18.67 -10.24 2.44
C PRO A 227 -17.54 -9.69 3.32
N GLU A 228 -16.29 -10.09 3.06
CA GLU A 228 -15.12 -9.61 3.81
C GLU A 228 -14.86 -8.10 3.59
N PHE A 229 -15.17 -7.62 2.39
CA PHE A 229 -14.87 -6.26 1.95
C PHE A 229 -16.10 -5.41 1.67
N GLU A 230 -17.31 -5.93 1.91
CA GLU A 230 -18.57 -5.24 1.59
C GLU A 230 -18.66 -3.85 2.22
N THR A 231 -18.43 -3.76 3.53
CA THR A 231 -18.51 -2.50 4.29
C THR A 231 -17.44 -1.50 3.86
N LEU A 232 -16.23 -1.99 3.57
CA LEU A 232 -15.14 -1.17 3.04
C LEU A 232 -15.52 -0.63 1.66
N ALA A 233 -15.95 -1.51 0.76
CA ALA A 233 -16.30 -1.15 -0.61
C ALA A 233 -17.46 -0.13 -0.63
N GLU A 234 -18.46 -0.30 0.24
CA GLU A 234 -19.54 0.66 0.40
C GLU A 234 -19.05 2.02 0.91
N SER A 235 -18.20 2.04 1.94
CA SER A 235 -17.63 3.28 2.50
C SER A 235 -16.80 4.05 1.47
N VAL A 236 -15.94 3.35 0.74
CA VAL A 236 -15.10 3.92 -0.31
C VAL A 236 -15.94 4.45 -1.45
N GLN A 237 -16.97 3.70 -1.88
CA GLN A 237 -17.88 4.13 -2.94
C GLN A 237 -18.67 5.39 -2.54
N LYS A 238 -19.17 5.46 -1.30
CA LYS A 238 -19.84 6.68 -0.78
C LYS A 238 -18.90 7.88 -0.74
N THR A 239 -17.67 7.68 -0.27
CA THR A 239 -16.64 8.73 -0.23
C THR A 239 -16.30 9.22 -1.64
N LEU A 240 -16.18 8.30 -2.60
CA LEU A 240 -15.98 8.63 -4.01
C LEU A 240 -17.14 9.48 -4.53
N PHE A 241 -18.39 9.04 -4.34
CA PHE A 241 -19.55 9.78 -4.82
C PHE A 241 -19.63 11.18 -4.21
N HIS A 242 -19.46 11.30 -2.89
CA HIS A 242 -19.44 12.59 -2.19
C HIS A 242 -18.39 13.55 -2.78
N LYS A 243 -17.16 13.06 -2.98
CA LYS A 243 -16.08 13.82 -3.62
C LYS A 243 -16.50 14.35 -5.00
N TRP A 244 -17.16 13.52 -5.80
CA TRP A 244 -17.59 13.90 -7.15
C TRP A 244 -18.77 14.87 -7.15
N ILE A 245 -19.71 14.73 -6.21
CA ILE A 245 -20.87 15.61 -6.05
C ILE A 245 -20.42 17.02 -5.63
N HIS A 246 -19.45 17.13 -4.72
CA HIS A 246 -19.11 18.41 -4.08
C HIS A 246 -17.83 19.08 -4.60
N ASN A 247 -16.82 18.33 -5.05
CA ASN A 247 -15.52 18.92 -5.42
C ASN A 247 -15.35 19.19 -6.92
N LYS A 248 -16.24 18.64 -7.76
CA LYS A 248 -16.22 18.88 -9.20
C LYS A 248 -17.54 19.54 -9.58
N HIS A 249 -17.48 20.84 -9.87
CA HIS A 249 -18.64 21.56 -10.39
C HIS A 249 -19.20 20.79 -11.61
N ASP A 250 -20.53 20.62 -11.63
CA ASP A 250 -21.33 20.08 -12.74
C ASP A 250 -21.36 18.55 -12.98
N ILE A 251 -20.84 17.71 -12.07
CA ILE A 251 -20.99 16.25 -12.24
C ILE A 251 -22.36 15.75 -11.73
N ASN A 252 -23.39 16.00 -12.54
CA ASN A 252 -24.72 15.42 -12.32
C ASN A 252 -24.75 13.91 -12.67
N PRO A 253 -25.82 13.17 -12.31
CA PRO A 253 -25.93 11.74 -12.61
C PRO A 253 -25.72 11.34 -14.08
N LYS A 254 -26.13 12.16 -15.05
CA LYS A 254 -25.90 11.87 -16.48
C LYS A 254 -24.41 11.95 -16.82
N THR A 255 -23.77 13.05 -16.42
CA THR A 255 -22.33 13.27 -16.63
C THR A 255 -21.48 12.21 -15.93
N PHE A 256 -21.86 11.81 -14.71
CA PHE A 256 -21.23 10.68 -14.03
C PHE A 256 -21.41 9.37 -14.81
N GLY A 257 -22.61 9.11 -15.33
CA GLY A 257 -22.88 7.97 -16.19
C GLY A 257 -22.01 7.93 -17.45
N ASP A 258 -21.79 9.07 -18.10
CA ASP A 258 -20.90 9.16 -19.27
C ASP A 258 -19.45 8.80 -18.92
N LEU A 259 -18.99 9.18 -17.72
CA LEU A 259 -17.66 8.81 -17.22
C LEU A 259 -17.53 7.31 -16.92
N LEU A 260 -18.62 6.64 -16.54
CA LEU A 260 -18.61 5.18 -16.32
C LEU A 260 -18.42 4.38 -17.62
N VAL A 261 -18.78 4.95 -18.77
CA VAL A 261 -18.71 4.31 -20.10
C VAL A 261 -17.62 4.91 -21.02
N ASN A 262 -16.81 5.83 -20.50
CA ASN A 262 -15.68 6.44 -21.21
C ASN A 262 -14.63 5.38 -21.61
N PRO A 263 -14.07 5.41 -22.84
CA PRO A 263 -14.20 6.48 -23.86
C PRO A 263 -15.30 6.29 -24.91
N GLY A 264 -16.19 5.29 -24.80
CA GLY A 264 -16.94 4.78 -25.96
C GLY A 264 -18.45 4.66 -25.82
N GLY A 265 -19.12 5.38 -24.92
CA GLY A 265 -20.57 5.27 -24.76
C GLY A 265 -21.25 6.49 -24.15
N GLU A 266 -22.57 6.45 -24.12
CA GLU A 266 -23.43 7.42 -23.42
C GLU A 266 -24.07 6.77 -22.20
N TRP A 267 -24.33 7.55 -21.15
CA TRP A 267 -24.96 7.09 -19.91
C TRP A 267 -26.26 6.31 -20.14
N LYS A 268 -27.01 6.61 -21.21
CA LYS A 268 -28.24 5.87 -21.60
C LYS A 268 -28.01 4.39 -21.82
N SER A 269 -26.84 4.00 -22.32
CA SER A 269 -26.48 2.59 -22.51
C SER A 269 -26.46 1.81 -21.20
N LEU A 270 -26.21 2.48 -20.07
CA LEU A 270 -26.24 1.87 -18.75
C LEU A 270 -27.65 1.47 -18.34
N LEU A 271 -28.68 2.20 -18.80
CA LEU A 271 -30.07 1.92 -18.47
C LEU A 271 -30.61 0.66 -19.15
N MET A 272 -29.93 0.20 -20.20
CA MET A 272 -30.27 -1.02 -20.94
C MET A 272 -29.66 -2.28 -20.29
N LEU A 273 -28.79 -2.12 -19.29
CA LEU A 273 -28.14 -3.23 -18.61
C LEU A 273 -29.06 -3.89 -17.60
N PRO A 274 -28.85 -5.17 -17.27
CA PRO A 274 -29.54 -5.81 -16.16
C PRO A 274 -29.38 -5.00 -14.87
N LYS A 275 -30.41 -4.92 -14.03
CA LYS A 275 -30.35 -4.21 -12.73
C LYS A 275 -29.27 -4.77 -11.79
N THR A 276 -28.79 -5.99 -12.04
CA THR A 276 -27.69 -6.63 -11.31
C THR A 276 -26.31 -6.25 -11.83
N ASP A 277 -26.19 -5.62 -13.00
CA ASP A 277 -24.91 -5.18 -13.57
C ASP A 277 -24.28 -4.11 -12.67
N ALA A 278 -22.99 -4.27 -12.37
CA ALA A 278 -22.27 -3.36 -11.50
C ALA A 278 -22.26 -1.92 -12.03
N ARG A 279 -22.28 -1.70 -13.35
CA ARG A 279 -22.30 -0.35 -13.94
C ARG A 279 -23.65 0.33 -13.70
N PHE A 280 -24.75 -0.39 -13.92
CA PHE A 280 -26.10 0.09 -13.59
C PHE A 280 -26.19 0.42 -12.09
N LYS A 281 -25.78 -0.50 -11.22
CA LYS A 281 -25.79 -0.30 -9.76
C LYS A 281 -24.92 0.87 -9.31
N THR A 282 -23.80 1.12 -9.98
CA THR A 282 -22.93 2.27 -9.68
C THR A 282 -23.62 3.58 -10.03
N LEU A 283 -24.28 3.68 -11.20
CA LEU A 283 -25.07 4.85 -11.59
C LEU A 283 -26.26 5.08 -10.67
N GLU A 284 -27.00 4.02 -10.34
CA GLU A 284 -28.11 4.05 -9.38
C GLU A 284 -27.64 4.56 -8.01
N GLY A 285 -26.55 4.01 -7.48
CA GLY A 285 -25.96 4.41 -6.21
C GLY A 285 -25.54 5.89 -6.19
N TYR A 286 -24.86 6.36 -7.24
CA TYR A 286 -24.49 7.76 -7.38
C TYR A 286 -25.71 8.67 -7.41
N THR A 287 -26.74 8.32 -8.20
CA THR A 287 -27.97 9.10 -8.35
C THR A 287 -28.71 9.23 -7.02
N LEU A 288 -28.81 8.13 -6.27
CA LEU A 288 -29.43 8.13 -4.94
C LEU A 288 -28.66 8.99 -3.93
N GLN A 289 -27.33 8.97 -3.98
CA GLN A 289 -26.49 9.79 -3.11
C GLN A 289 -26.57 11.28 -3.49
N TYR A 290 -26.50 11.58 -4.79
CA TYR A 290 -26.69 12.93 -5.34
C TYR A 290 -28.03 13.54 -4.86
N ALA A 291 -29.12 12.77 -4.97
CA ALA A 291 -30.44 13.21 -4.54
C ALA A 291 -30.50 13.53 -3.04
N VAL A 292 -29.94 12.69 -2.16
CA VAL A 292 -30.01 12.96 -0.72
C VAL A 292 -29.09 14.10 -0.29
N GLU A 293 -27.89 14.19 -0.85
CA GLU A 293 -26.91 15.21 -0.44
C GLU A 293 -27.32 16.60 -0.91
N LEU A 294 -27.91 16.73 -2.10
CA LEU A 294 -28.24 18.03 -2.67
C LEU A 294 -29.72 18.43 -2.55
N ARG A 295 -30.63 17.46 -2.34
CA ARG A 295 -32.10 17.68 -2.35
C ARG A 295 -32.83 17.07 -1.16
N GLY A 296 -32.12 16.35 -0.29
CA GLY A 296 -32.67 15.79 0.94
C GLY A 296 -33.36 14.43 0.78
N LYS A 297 -33.77 13.89 1.92
CA LYS A 297 -34.21 12.49 2.06
C LYS A 297 -35.46 12.16 1.22
N SER A 298 -36.43 13.08 1.17
CA SER A 298 -37.69 12.86 0.43
C SER A 298 -37.44 12.67 -1.07
N VAL A 299 -36.55 13.47 -1.67
CA VAL A 299 -36.21 13.33 -3.09
C VAL A 299 -35.51 11.99 -3.35
N LYS A 300 -34.55 11.58 -2.51
CA LYS A 300 -33.93 10.25 -2.61
C LYS A 300 -34.95 9.11 -2.55
N GLU A 301 -35.94 9.19 -1.67
CA GLU A 301 -36.99 8.16 -1.57
C GLU A 301 -37.83 8.08 -2.84
N ASN A 302 -38.17 9.21 -3.46
CA ASN A 302 -38.90 9.25 -4.72
C ASN A 302 -38.04 8.76 -5.90
N VAL A 303 -36.76 9.14 -5.96
CA VAL A 303 -35.78 8.62 -6.94
C VAL A 303 -35.67 7.10 -6.82
N LYS A 304 -35.58 6.57 -5.60
CA LYS A 304 -35.54 5.12 -5.35
C LYS A 304 -36.79 4.41 -5.87
N LYS A 305 -37.98 4.95 -5.60
CA LYS A 305 -39.25 4.39 -6.12
C LYS A 305 -39.26 4.32 -7.65
N LEU A 306 -38.68 5.31 -8.33
CA LEU A 306 -38.58 5.31 -9.80
C LEU A 306 -37.62 4.23 -10.32
N PHE A 307 -36.47 4.01 -9.67
CA PHE A 307 -35.59 2.88 -10.01
C PHE A 307 -36.25 1.51 -9.76
N ASP A 308 -36.91 1.36 -8.60
CA ASP A 308 -37.64 0.14 -8.22
C ASP A 308 -38.77 -0.14 -9.23
N GLY A 309 -39.48 0.91 -9.68
CA GLY A 309 -40.56 0.88 -10.67
C GLY A 309 -40.12 0.95 -12.15
N ASP A 310 -38.87 0.59 -12.44
CA ASP A 310 -38.31 0.48 -13.80
C ASP A 310 -38.37 1.75 -14.66
N ASN A 311 -38.28 2.91 -14.01
CA ASN A 311 -38.21 4.23 -14.64
C ASN A 311 -36.90 4.97 -14.30
N PRO A 312 -35.72 4.40 -14.65
CA PRO A 312 -34.44 4.98 -14.25
C PRO A 312 -34.15 6.35 -14.90
N GLU A 313 -34.63 6.61 -16.12
CA GLU A 313 -34.46 7.93 -16.75
C GLU A 313 -35.21 9.03 -16.00
N ALA A 314 -36.45 8.75 -15.58
CA ALA A 314 -37.22 9.64 -14.72
C ALA A 314 -36.55 9.81 -13.34
N ALA A 315 -35.94 8.76 -12.80
CA ALA A 315 -35.20 8.81 -11.54
C ALA A 315 -34.03 9.80 -11.62
N LEU A 316 -33.23 9.74 -12.69
CA LEU A 316 -32.13 10.68 -12.94
C LEU A 316 -32.65 12.11 -13.14
N ALA A 317 -33.72 12.29 -13.91
CA ALA A 317 -34.33 13.60 -14.14
C ALA A 317 -34.82 14.24 -12.83
N LEU A 318 -35.50 13.45 -11.99
CA LEU A 318 -35.98 13.90 -10.68
C LEU A 318 -34.81 14.32 -9.78
N ALA A 319 -33.75 13.53 -9.72
CA ALA A 319 -32.57 13.82 -8.90
C ALA A 319 -31.90 15.16 -9.26
N MET A 320 -31.91 15.54 -10.55
CA MET A 320 -31.26 16.77 -11.03
C MET A 320 -32.13 18.02 -10.92
N ASN A 321 -33.43 17.89 -11.17
CA ASN A 321 -34.35 19.02 -11.36
C ASN A 321 -35.17 19.42 -10.13
N SER A 322 -35.04 18.67 -9.02
CA SER A 322 -35.74 18.97 -7.76
C SER A 322 -35.09 20.08 -6.96
#